data_AF-A0A829HN43-F1
#
_entry.id   AF-A0A829HN43-F1
#
_cell.length_a   1.000
_cell.length_b   1.000
_cell.length_c   1.000
_cell.angle_alpha   90.00
_cell.angle_beta   90.00
_cell.angle_gamma   90.00
#
_symmetry.space_group_name_H-M   'P 1'
#
loop_
_entity.id
_entity.type
_entity.pdbx_description
1 polymer ?
#
loop_
_entity_poly.entity_id
_entity_poly.type
_entity_poly.pdbx_seq_one_letter_code
_entity_poly.pdbx_strand_id
1 'polypeptide(L)'
;MMSVVPSEGGARTLGSDRRDRYAEQAVAAVESLMPGLASEPGMLLAAAIIRVGDSVPQTVFTTGDGAGYLPEGFFMPPSVLHAFADAADDRFASAWYGWADPARVLLEYAGHRAESSGVGVEVLGLASAGVVTQIVKDSFPRVVSMVSPVQGAKAIDHDGGRNAHRLKVVAPKLYTELIALDQHSQLRAAVQAVALAMQTSAAAPLWAPGSVWPKLQSGGIPTAEMWSALSDWYREESITSGSRRPGWMENAQPGQDLRGYRQGFMGLRAAESLLAWNSDTPSAPDIIYSAYQAGADINSVLVLSA
;
A
#
# COMPACT_ATOMS: atom_id res chain seq x y z
N MET A 1 -1.23 35.85 58.60
CA MET A 1 -2.08 34.70 58.24
C MET A 1 -2.48 34.88 56.78
N MET A 2 -1.65 34.40 55.85
CA MET A 2 -1.93 34.41 54.41
C MET A 2 -2.08 32.95 53.97
N SER A 3 -3.30 32.58 53.57
CA SER A 3 -3.60 31.30 52.94
C SER A 3 -3.41 31.47 51.44
N VAL A 4 -2.43 30.76 50.88
CA VAL A 4 -2.31 30.57 49.43
C VAL A 4 -2.95 29.23 49.12
N VAL A 5 -4.07 29.27 48.39
CA VAL A 5 -4.72 28.09 47.83
C VAL A 5 -3.96 27.70 46.56
N PRO A 6 -3.53 26.44 46.37
CA PRO A 6 -2.97 26.01 45.10
C PRO A 6 -4.11 25.81 44.08
N SER A 7 -3.97 26.42 42.92
CA SER A 7 -4.82 26.17 41.76
C SER A 7 -4.51 24.81 41.15
N GLU A 8 -5.29 23.79 41.51
CA GLU A 8 -5.41 22.56 40.73
C GLU A 8 -6.43 22.79 39.61
N GLY A 9 -5.96 22.97 38.37
CA GLY A 9 -6.85 23.06 37.21
C GLY A 9 -6.13 23.57 35.97
N GLY A 10 -5.59 22.66 35.17
CA GLY A 10 -5.07 23.03 33.84
C GLY A 10 -4.37 21.93 33.08
N ALA A 11 -3.64 21.03 33.74
CA ALA A 11 -2.77 20.08 33.02
C ALA A 11 -3.46 18.79 32.55
N ARG A 12 -4.52 18.31 33.24
CA ARG A 12 -5.16 17.01 32.90
C ARG A 12 -6.13 17.08 31.72
N THR A 13 -6.80 18.20 31.48
CA THR A 13 -7.83 18.34 30.43
C THR A 13 -7.23 18.64 29.05
N LEU A 14 -6.21 19.49 28.98
CA LEU A 14 -5.53 19.81 27.71
C LEU A 14 -4.81 18.59 27.08
N GLY A 15 -4.40 17.63 27.91
CA GLY A 15 -3.76 16.39 27.48
C GLY A 15 -4.74 15.34 26.93
N SER A 16 -5.95 15.23 27.49
CA SER A 16 -7.01 14.37 26.94
C SER A 16 -7.53 14.93 25.62
N ASP A 17 -7.85 16.23 25.57
CA ASP A 17 -8.41 16.86 24.36
C ASP A 17 -7.45 16.76 23.16
N ARG A 18 -6.15 16.89 23.41
CA ARG A 18 -5.11 16.69 22.38
C ARG A 18 -5.00 15.24 21.93
N ARG A 19 -5.12 14.28 22.84
CA ARG A 19 -5.07 12.84 22.51
C ARG A 19 -6.31 12.43 21.71
N ASP A 20 -7.47 12.94 22.08
CA ASP A 20 -8.74 12.69 21.39
C ASP A 20 -8.68 13.26 19.96
N ARG A 21 -8.12 14.47 19.80
CA ARG A 21 -7.86 15.06 18.48
C ARG A 21 -6.98 14.18 17.57
N TYR A 22 -5.94 13.52 18.10
CA TYR A 22 -5.09 12.67 17.27
C TYR A 22 -5.77 11.35 16.88
N ALA A 23 -6.65 10.82 17.73
CA ALA A 23 -7.50 9.70 17.36
C ALA A 23 -8.47 10.10 16.23
N GLU A 24 -9.13 11.25 16.34
CA GLU A 24 -10.01 11.81 15.29
C GLU A 24 -9.26 12.03 13.97
N GLN A 25 -8.02 12.53 14.02
CA GLN A 25 -7.19 12.70 12.83
C GLN A 25 -6.82 11.37 12.17
N ALA A 26 -6.51 10.33 12.95
CA ALA A 26 -6.27 9.00 12.41
C ALA A 26 -7.53 8.42 11.75
N VAL A 27 -8.70 8.59 12.39
CA VAL A 27 -10.01 8.19 11.83
C VAL A 27 -10.27 8.90 10.51
N ALA A 28 -10.15 10.23 10.46
CA ALA A 28 -10.37 11.01 9.25
C ALA A 28 -9.42 10.60 8.11
N ALA A 29 -8.16 10.26 8.44
CA ALA A 29 -7.23 9.73 7.45
C ALA A 29 -7.73 8.40 6.88
N VAL A 30 -8.19 7.46 7.72
CA VAL A 30 -8.76 6.20 7.25
C VAL A 30 -9.99 6.44 6.37
N GLU A 31 -10.94 7.26 6.83
CA GLU A 31 -12.17 7.58 6.09
C GLU A 31 -11.89 8.17 4.71
N SER A 32 -10.86 9.02 4.60
CA SER A 32 -10.51 9.69 3.34
C SER A 32 -9.79 8.76 2.34
N LEU A 33 -8.97 7.83 2.82
CA LEU A 33 -8.15 6.96 1.98
C LEU A 33 -8.88 5.68 1.56
N MET A 34 -9.81 5.19 2.39
CA MET A 34 -10.49 3.91 2.19
C MET A 34 -11.28 3.80 0.88
N PRO A 35 -11.96 4.86 0.37
CA PRO A 35 -12.61 4.79 -0.94
C PRO A 35 -11.67 4.46 -2.09
N GLY A 36 -10.37 4.76 -1.96
CA GLY A 36 -9.35 4.39 -2.95
C GLY A 36 -9.08 2.89 -3.04
N LEU A 37 -9.56 2.08 -2.08
CA LEU A 37 -9.38 0.62 -2.09
C LEU A 37 -10.56 -0.14 -2.75
N ALA A 38 -11.52 0.56 -3.35
CA ALA A 38 -12.78 -0.04 -3.80
C ALA A 38 -12.62 -1.19 -4.82
N SER A 39 -11.54 -1.20 -5.60
CA SER A 39 -11.22 -2.26 -6.57
C SER A 39 -10.68 -3.55 -5.93
N GLU A 40 -10.33 -3.54 -4.64
CA GLU A 40 -9.74 -4.67 -3.92
C GLU A 40 -10.58 -5.01 -2.66
N PRO A 41 -11.70 -5.72 -2.83
CA PRO A 41 -12.56 -6.11 -1.71
C PRO A 41 -11.80 -6.89 -0.63
N GLY A 42 -11.98 -6.49 0.63
CA GLY A 42 -11.34 -7.16 1.77
C GLY A 42 -9.88 -6.75 2.01
N MET A 43 -9.34 -5.79 1.25
CA MET A 43 -8.12 -5.10 1.64
C MET A 43 -8.42 -4.08 2.74
N LEU A 44 -7.62 -4.10 3.80
CA LEU A 44 -7.73 -3.19 4.93
C LEU A 44 -6.60 -2.15 4.88
N LEU A 45 -6.85 -0.99 5.47
CA LEU A 45 -5.84 0.02 5.74
C LEU A 45 -5.92 0.51 7.18
N ALA A 46 -4.81 1.02 7.67
CA ALA A 46 -4.75 1.76 8.93
C ALA A 46 -4.01 3.07 8.72
N ALA A 47 -4.26 4.02 9.62
CA ALA A 47 -3.52 5.29 9.69
C ALA A 47 -3.08 5.58 11.12
N ALA A 48 -1.91 6.16 11.26
CA ALA A 48 -1.33 6.60 12.51
C ALA A 48 -0.95 8.08 12.42
N ILE A 49 -1.15 8.78 13.53
CA ILE A 49 -0.55 10.10 13.75
C ILE A 49 0.69 9.89 14.58
N ILE A 50 1.87 10.22 14.05
CA ILE A 50 3.14 10.05 14.73
C ILE A 50 3.84 11.38 14.92
N ARG A 51 4.74 11.46 15.90
CA ARG A 51 5.64 12.60 16.09
C ARG A 51 7.07 12.11 16.23
N VAL A 52 7.99 12.73 15.49
CA VAL A 52 9.42 12.41 15.51
C VAL A 52 10.13 13.48 16.33
N GLY A 53 10.64 13.13 17.51
CA GLY A 53 11.19 14.09 18.47
C GLY A 53 10.18 15.21 18.80
N ASP A 54 10.59 16.46 18.63
CA ASP A 54 9.75 17.65 18.85
C ASP A 54 9.10 18.18 17.55
N SER A 55 9.01 17.36 16.49
CA SER A 55 8.43 17.77 15.21
C SER A 55 6.91 18.02 15.27
N VAL A 56 6.39 18.64 14.21
CA VAL A 56 4.94 18.61 13.94
C VAL A 56 4.51 17.16 13.71
N PRO A 57 3.34 16.74 14.24
CA PRO A 57 2.80 15.41 13.96
C PRO A 57 2.56 15.16 12.47
N GLN A 58 2.82 13.93 12.03
CA GLN A 58 2.68 13.48 10.65
C GLN A 58 1.66 12.36 10.57
N THR A 59 0.89 12.33 9.48
CA THR A 59 -0.01 11.21 9.16
C THR A 59 0.74 10.17 8.36
N VAL A 60 0.70 8.92 8.80
CA VAL A 60 1.27 7.75 8.11
C VAL A 60 0.17 6.72 7.90
N PHE A 61 0.15 6.04 6.77
CA PHE A 61 -0.76 4.94 6.52
C PHE A 61 -0.06 3.74 5.90
N THR A 62 -0.73 2.59 5.95
CA THR A 62 -0.38 1.40 5.19
C THR A 62 -1.62 0.56 4.91
N THR A 63 -1.55 -0.29 3.89
CA THR A 63 -2.51 -1.36 3.65
C THR A 63 -2.00 -2.69 4.22
N GLY A 64 -2.90 -3.66 4.37
CA GLY A 64 -2.60 -5.02 4.84
C GLY A 64 -2.26 -6.00 3.71
N ASP A 65 -1.76 -5.51 2.57
CA ASP A 65 -1.43 -6.34 1.40
C ASP A 65 -0.06 -5.93 0.84
N GLY A 66 0.74 -6.88 0.36
CA GLY A 66 2.09 -6.64 -0.13
C GLY A 66 2.97 -5.86 0.86
N ALA A 67 3.89 -5.04 0.34
CA ALA A 67 4.62 -4.05 1.15
C ALA A 67 3.85 -2.70 1.16
N GLY A 68 2.60 -2.73 1.60
CA GLY A 68 1.70 -1.56 1.51
C GLY A 68 1.25 -1.32 0.07
N TYR A 69 0.69 -2.35 -0.55
CA TYR A 69 0.18 -2.28 -1.91
C TYR A 69 -0.93 -1.23 -2.05
N LEU A 70 -0.89 -0.48 -3.15
CA LEU A 70 -1.87 0.54 -3.54
C LEU A 70 -2.53 0.13 -4.87
N PRO A 71 -3.86 -0.01 -4.92
CA PRO A 71 -4.55 -0.45 -6.11
C PRO A 71 -4.61 0.64 -7.18
N GLU A 72 -4.95 0.25 -8.41
CA GLU A 72 -5.18 1.18 -9.51
C GLU A 72 -6.25 2.22 -9.12
N GLY A 73 -6.00 3.48 -9.48
CA GLY A 73 -6.87 4.60 -9.09
C GLY A 73 -6.61 5.16 -7.69
N PHE A 74 -5.69 4.59 -6.91
CA PHE A 74 -5.30 5.16 -5.62
C PHE A 74 -4.32 6.33 -5.80
N PHE A 75 -4.72 7.52 -5.34
CA PHE A 75 -3.86 8.69 -5.27
C PHE A 75 -3.59 9.10 -3.82
N MET A 76 -2.32 9.32 -3.50
CA MET A 76 -1.87 9.65 -2.14
C MET A 76 -1.81 11.18 -1.94
N PRO A 77 -2.50 11.75 -0.94
CA PRO A 77 -2.37 13.16 -0.61
C PRO A 77 -0.94 13.54 -0.17
N PRO A 78 -0.47 14.77 -0.45
CA PRO A 78 0.90 15.18 -0.15
C PRO A 78 1.21 15.27 1.36
N SER A 79 0.20 15.36 2.22
CA SER A 79 0.36 15.44 3.68
C SER A 79 0.39 14.07 4.37
N VAL A 80 0.41 12.98 3.60
CA VAL A 80 0.33 11.61 4.10
C VAL A 80 1.58 10.85 3.67
N LEU A 81 2.15 10.09 4.61
CA LEU A 81 3.30 9.22 4.36
C LEU A 81 2.84 7.78 4.20
N HIS A 82 3.41 7.07 3.23
CA HIS A 82 3.22 5.63 3.07
C HIS A 82 4.29 4.88 3.86
N ALA A 83 3.92 4.07 4.85
CA ALA A 83 4.85 3.50 5.84
C ALA A 83 6.05 2.77 5.21
N PHE A 84 5.81 1.89 4.24
CA PHE A 84 6.89 1.14 3.59
C PHE A 84 7.76 1.99 2.68
N ALA A 85 7.19 3.00 2.02
CA ALA A 85 7.96 3.89 1.14
C ALA A 85 8.83 4.87 1.96
N ASP A 86 8.32 5.33 3.11
CA ASP A 86 9.06 6.18 4.03
C ASP A 86 10.16 5.41 4.79
N ALA A 87 9.89 4.15 5.18
CA ALA A 87 10.91 3.30 5.81
C ALA A 87 12.08 3.00 4.86
N ALA A 88 11.79 2.76 3.58
CA ALA A 88 12.79 2.44 2.55
C ALA A 88 13.77 1.32 2.96
N ASP A 89 13.29 0.32 3.71
CA ASP A 89 14.08 -0.79 4.26
C ASP A 89 13.48 -2.14 3.85
N ASP A 90 14.26 -2.93 3.11
CA ASP A 90 13.87 -4.23 2.58
C ASP A 90 13.62 -5.30 3.66
N ARG A 91 14.27 -5.18 4.83
CA ARG A 91 14.06 -6.10 5.95
C ARG A 91 12.73 -5.80 6.62
N PHE A 92 12.41 -4.53 6.83
CA PHE A 92 11.09 -4.11 7.30
C PHE A 92 10.00 -4.56 6.31
N ALA A 93 10.19 -4.24 5.02
CA ALA A 93 9.28 -4.64 3.96
C ALA A 93 9.07 -6.16 3.91
N SER A 94 10.14 -6.94 4.06
CA SER A 94 10.07 -8.40 4.03
C SER A 94 9.41 -9.02 5.25
N ALA A 95 9.64 -8.45 6.44
CA ALA A 95 9.06 -8.94 7.69
C ALA A 95 7.55 -8.73 7.76
N TRP A 96 7.07 -7.59 7.26
CA TRP A 96 5.67 -7.16 7.37
C TRP A 96 4.87 -7.32 6.06
N TYR A 97 5.43 -8.01 5.07
CA TYR A 97 4.81 -8.21 3.77
C TYR A 97 3.47 -8.93 3.87
N GLY A 98 2.38 -8.26 3.46
CA GLY A 98 1.01 -8.79 3.48
C GLY A 98 0.40 -8.95 4.86
N TRP A 99 0.99 -8.31 5.88
CA TRP A 99 0.49 -8.45 7.24
C TRP A 99 -0.92 -7.90 7.37
N ALA A 100 -1.85 -8.76 7.76
CA ALA A 100 -3.26 -8.49 7.58
C ALA A 100 -3.86 -7.48 8.56
N ASP A 101 -3.21 -7.27 9.72
CA ASP A 101 -3.51 -6.18 10.65
C ASP A 101 -2.60 -4.96 10.37
N PRO A 102 -2.99 -4.02 9.50
CA PRO A 102 -2.16 -2.87 9.14
C PRO A 102 -1.88 -1.95 10.34
N ALA A 103 -2.69 -1.98 11.41
CA ALA A 103 -2.42 -1.19 12.60
C ALA A 103 -1.19 -1.71 13.36
N ARG A 104 -0.97 -3.03 13.35
CA ARG A 104 0.27 -3.62 13.90
C ARG A 104 1.49 -3.15 13.13
N VAL A 105 1.42 -3.13 11.80
CA VAL A 105 2.50 -2.66 10.93
C VAL A 105 2.89 -1.21 11.27
N LEU A 106 1.92 -0.33 11.55
CA LEU A 106 2.20 1.07 11.88
C LEU A 106 2.88 1.28 13.23
N LEU A 107 2.57 0.46 14.24
CA LEU A 107 3.30 0.49 15.52
C LEU A 107 4.77 0.08 15.33
N GLU A 108 4.99 -0.91 14.49
CA GLU A 108 6.31 -1.48 14.22
C GLU A 108 7.14 -0.58 13.31
N TYR A 109 6.49 0.07 12.34
CA TYR A 109 7.07 1.15 11.56
C TYR A 109 7.54 2.30 12.47
N ALA A 110 6.76 2.70 13.48
CA ALA A 110 7.18 3.75 14.41
C ALA A 110 8.44 3.37 15.19
N GLY A 111 8.52 2.11 15.67
CA GLY A 111 9.73 1.57 16.30
C GLY A 111 10.92 1.55 15.35
N HIS A 112 10.73 0.99 14.15
CA HIS A 112 11.75 0.93 13.11
C HIS A 112 12.28 2.33 12.72
N ARG A 113 11.39 3.30 12.57
CA ARG A 113 11.75 4.69 12.25
C ARG A 113 12.51 5.37 13.39
N ALA A 114 12.19 5.04 14.64
CA ALA A 114 12.95 5.54 15.78
C ALA A 114 14.38 4.98 15.81
N GLU A 115 14.52 3.68 15.53
CA GLU A 115 15.83 3.01 15.46
C GLU A 115 16.67 3.54 14.30
N SER A 116 16.10 3.68 13.10
CA SER A 116 16.84 4.09 11.91
C SER A 116 17.25 5.58 11.94
N SER A 117 16.42 6.44 12.53
CA SER A 117 16.73 7.88 12.66
C SER A 117 17.55 8.23 13.91
N GLY A 118 17.58 7.35 14.91
CA GLY A 118 18.15 7.64 16.23
C GLY A 118 17.35 8.67 17.05
N VAL A 119 16.14 9.02 16.61
CA VAL A 119 15.25 9.99 17.25
C VAL A 119 13.97 9.29 17.69
N GLY A 120 13.52 9.54 18.92
CA GLY A 120 12.29 8.92 19.43
C GLY A 120 11.07 9.23 18.57
N VAL A 121 10.26 8.20 18.29
CA VAL A 121 8.98 8.34 17.56
C VAL A 121 7.84 7.95 18.49
N GLU A 122 6.87 8.86 18.65
CA GLU A 122 5.68 8.63 19.45
C GLU A 122 4.47 8.43 18.55
N VAL A 123 3.68 7.37 18.80
CA VAL A 123 2.36 7.18 18.20
C VAL A 123 1.32 7.93 19.03
N LEU A 124 0.70 8.94 18.43
CA LEU A 124 -0.25 9.84 19.05
C LEU A 124 -1.70 9.40 18.83
N GLY A 125 -2.02 8.90 17.63
CA GLY A 125 -3.31 8.34 17.25
C GLY A 125 -3.14 7.13 16.34
N LEU A 126 -4.09 6.19 16.37
CA LEU A 126 -4.08 4.98 15.55
C LEU A 126 -5.52 4.58 15.24
N ALA A 127 -5.81 4.39 13.95
CA ALA A 127 -7.11 3.95 13.47
C ALA A 127 -6.95 2.88 12.40
N SER A 128 -7.89 1.93 12.34
CA SER A 128 -7.92 0.84 11.37
C SER A 128 -9.32 0.70 10.77
N ALA A 129 -9.35 0.46 9.46
CA ALA A 129 -10.57 0.11 8.73
C ALA A 129 -11.15 -1.25 9.12
N GLY A 130 -10.36 -2.11 9.76
CA GLY A 130 -10.78 -3.45 10.15
C GLY A 130 -10.62 -3.73 11.64
N VAL A 131 -10.78 -5.00 11.99
CA VAL A 131 -10.45 -5.51 13.32
C VAL A 131 -8.95 -5.38 13.58
N VAL A 132 -8.60 -5.18 14.86
CA VAL A 132 -7.21 -5.09 15.31
C VAL A 132 -6.92 -6.24 16.28
N THR A 133 -5.72 -6.79 16.18
CA THR A 133 -5.24 -7.89 17.03
C THR A 133 -5.13 -7.47 18.50
N GLN A 134 -5.13 -8.44 19.41
CA GLN A 134 -4.97 -8.16 20.83
C GLN A 134 -3.62 -7.49 21.13
N ILE A 135 -2.57 -7.90 20.42
CA ILE A 135 -1.23 -7.30 20.53
C ILE A 135 -1.27 -5.78 20.28
N VAL A 136 -2.04 -5.33 19.28
CA VAL A 136 -2.23 -3.89 19.02
C VAL A 136 -3.00 -3.23 20.16
N LYS A 137 -4.06 -3.85 20.66
CA LYS A 137 -4.85 -3.31 21.79
C LYS A 137 -4.02 -3.18 23.06
N ASP A 138 -3.13 -4.13 23.33
CA ASP A 138 -2.26 -4.08 24.51
C ASP A 138 -1.18 -3.00 24.35
N SER A 139 -0.61 -2.88 23.14
CA SER A 139 0.42 -1.88 22.83
C SER A 139 -0.15 -0.46 22.73
N PHE A 140 -1.38 -0.31 22.26
CA PHE A 140 -2.07 0.95 22.05
C PHE A 140 -3.57 0.83 22.35
N PRO A 141 -3.97 0.87 23.64
CA PRO A 141 -5.36 0.62 24.07
C PRO A 141 -6.42 1.56 23.51
N ARG A 142 -6.00 2.74 23.02
CA ARG A 142 -6.89 3.77 22.45
C ARG A 142 -7.08 3.67 20.94
N VAL A 143 -6.65 2.58 20.32
CA VAL A 143 -6.83 2.34 18.87
C VAL A 143 -8.32 2.37 18.50
N VAL A 144 -8.66 3.04 17.40
CA VAL A 144 -10.01 3.02 16.84
C VAL A 144 -10.08 1.97 15.73
N SER A 145 -10.87 0.92 15.91
CA SER A 145 -11.04 -0.15 14.92
C SER A 145 -12.37 -0.02 14.17
N MET A 146 -12.51 -0.74 13.05
CA MET A 146 -13.74 -0.80 12.25
C MET A 146 -14.19 0.58 11.72
N VAL A 147 -13.23 1.46 11.43
CA VAL A 147 -13.53 2.75 10.80
C VAL A 147 -14.07 2.51 9.40
N SER A 148 -15.19 3.15 9.08
CA SER A 148 -15.83 3.07 7.77
C SER A 148 -15.84 4.46 7.13
N PRO A 149 -15.72 4.58 5.81
CA PRO A 149 -15.71 5.88 5.17
C PRO A 149 -17.08 6.56 5.34
N VAL A 150 -17.07 7.89 5.36
CA VAL A 150 -18.30 8.69 5.36
C VAL A 150 -19.15 8.30 4.15
N GLN A 151 -20.46 8.18 4.34
CA GLN A 151 -21.38 7.82 3.28
C GLN A 151 -21.23 8.75 2.07
N GLY A 152 -21.01 8.16 0.89
CA GLY A 152 -20.82 8.91 -0.35
C GLY A 152 -19.41 9.49 -0.55
N ALA A 153 -18.45 9.18 0.32
CA ALA A 153 -17.05 9.51 0.11
C ALA A 153 -16.55 8.91 -1.21
N LYS A 154 -15.78 9.70 -1.96
CA LYS A 154 -15.18 9.29 -3.23
C LYS A 154 -13.69 9.06 -3.04
N ALA A 155 -13.12 8.21 -3.89
CA ALA A 155 -11.67 8.08 -4.00
C ALA A 155 -11.04 9.45 -4.30
N ILE A 156 -9.89 9.69 -3.67
CA ILE A 156 -9.06 10.85 -3.96
C ILE A 156 -8.55 10.71 -5.39
N ASP A 157 -8.75 11.74 -6.20
CA ASP A 157 -8.31 11.76 -7.59
C ASP A 157 -6.90 12.36 -7.71
N HIS A 158 -6.41 12.48 -8.95
CA HIS A 158 -5.11 13.04 -9.27
C HIS A 158 -4.93 14.51 -8.84
N ASP A 159 -6.03 15.28 -8.70
CA ASP A 159 -6.06 16.73 -8.42
C ASP A 159 -4.99 17.52 -9.20
N GLY A 160 -4.99 17.37 -10.53
CA GLY A 160 -4.03 18.05 -11.42
C GLY A 160 -2.55 17.73 -11.16
N GLY A 161 -2.25 16.62 -10.47
CA GLY A 161 -0.89 16.21 -10.10
C GLY A 161 -0.50 16.54 -8.67
N ARG A 162 -1.39 17.14 -7.90
CA ARG A 162 -1.18 17.40 -6.47
C ARG A 162 -1.09 16.10 -5.68
N ASN A 163 -1.98 15.15 -5.96
CA ASN A 163 -1.99 13.86 -5.28
C ASN A 163 -1.08 12.89 -6.04
N ALA A 164 -0.23 12.18 -5.31
CA ALA A 164 0.80 11.33 -5.89
C ALA A 164 0.18 10.03 -6.43
N HIS A 165 0.49 9.74 -7.70
CA HIS A 165 0.24 8.43 -8.30
C HIS A 165 0.98 7.31 -7.54
N ARG A 166 0.41 6.10 -7.45
CA ARG A 166 1.00 4.96 -6.72
C ARG A 166 2.46 4.65 -7.11
N LEU A 167 2.83 4.77 -8.39
CA LEU A 167 4.23 4.65 -8.83
C LEU A 167 5.14 5.75 -8.26
N LYS A 168 4.66 7.00 -8.18
CA LYS A 168 5.42 8.12 -7.61
C LYS A 168 5.69 7.89 -6.12
N VAL A 169 4.78 7.22 -5.41
CA VAL A 169 4.94 6.91 -3.97
C VAL A 169 6.13 6.00 -3.74
N VAL A 170 6.28 4.93 -4.54
CA VAL A 170 7.32 3.90 -4.33
C VAL A 170 8.59 4.14 -5.15
N ALA A 171 8.50 4.84 -6.28
CA ALA A 171 9.61 5.10 -7.20
C ALA A 171 9.53 6.53 -7.76
N PRO A 172 9.70 7.57 -6.92
CA PRO A 172 9.46 8.97 -7.31
C PRO A 172 10.36 9.43 -8.46
N LYS A 173 11.63 9.00 -8.48
CA LYS A 173 12.58 9.33 -9.54
C LYS A 173 12.13 8.73 -10.89
N LEU A 174 11.87 7.42 -10.90
CA LEU A 174 11.40 6.70 -12.09
C LEU A 174 10.11 7.33 -12.63
N TYR A 175 9.15 7.63 -11.76
CA TYR A 175 7.90 8.27 -12.17
C TYR A 175 8.16 9.63 -12.83
N THR A 176 9.02 10.46 -12.23
CA THR A 176 9.35 11.80 -12.76
C THR A 176 10.01 11.71 -14.13
N GLU A 177 10.93 10.77 -14.32
CA GLU A 177 11.59 10.53 -15.61
C GLU A 177 10.61 9.98 -16.65
N LEU A 178 9.73 9.05 -16.25
CA LEU A 178 8.72 8.45 -17.13
C LEU A 178 7.73 9.47 -17.67
N ILE A 179 7.14 10.32 -16.82
CA ILE A 179 6.12 11.30 -17.25
C ILE A 179 6.68 12.41 -18.12
N ALA A 180 8.01 12.60 -18.14
CA ALA A 180 8.68 13.55 -19.01
C ALA A 180 8.83 13.02 -20.46
N LEU A 181 8.64 11.72 -20.68
CA LEU A 181 8.70 11.09 -22.00
C LEU A 181 7.40 11.32 -22.79
N ASP A 182 7.48 11.17 -24.11
CA ASP A 182 6.29 11.09 -24.97
C ASP A 182 5.52 9.78 -24.72
N GLN A 183 4.23 9.77 -25.09
CA GLN A 183 3.34 8.64 -24.82
C GLN A 183 3.83 7.32 -25.41
N HIS A 184 4.45 7.33 -26.60
CA HIS A 184 4.93 6.11 -27.23
C HIS A 184 6.10 5.52 -26.42
N SER A 185 7.05 6.36 -25.99
CA SER A 185 8.16 5.94 -25.14
C SER A 185 7.71 5.43 -23.76
N GLN A 186 6.70 6.06 -23.17
CA GLN A 186 6.08 5.57 -21.93
C GLN A 186 5.48 4.17 -22.10
N LEU A 187 4.74 3.92 -23.20
CA LEU A 187 4.15 2.61 -23.47
C LEU A 187 5.21 1.54 -23.80
N ARG A 188 6.35 1.91 -24.39
CA ARG A 188 7.48 0.97 -24.56
C ARG A 188 8.08 0.55 -23.22
N ALA A 189 8.30 1.50 -22.31
CA ALA A 189 8.70 1.22 -20.93
C ALA A 189 7.66 0.30 -20.24
N ALA A 190 6.37 0.62 -20.44
CA ALA A 190 5.20 -0.24 -20.35
C ALA A 190 5.46 -1.75 -20.59
N VAL A 191 5.66 -2.05 -21.87
CA VAL A 191 5.85 -3.40 -22.40
C VAL A 191 7.05 -4.09 -21.77
N GLN A 192 8.16 -3.37 -21.58
CA GLN A 192 9.36 -3.93 -20.99
C GLN A 192 9.16 -4.32 -19.51
N ALA A 193 8.47 -3.48 -18.74
CA ALA A 193 8.16 -3.79 -17.35
C ALA A 193 7.30 -5.06 -17.23
N VAL A 194 6.29 -5.22 -18.10
CA VAL A 194 5.50 -6.46 -18.18
C VAL A 194 6.38 -7.65 -18.52
N ALA A 195 7.28 -7.53 -19.50
CA ALA A 195 8.18 -8.62 -19.87
C ALA A 195 9.09 -9.06 -18.71
N LEU A 196 9.56 -8.12 -17.90
CA LEU A 196 10.33 -8.41 -16.67
C LEU A 196 9.46 -9.08 -15.61
N ALA A 197 8.22 -8.61 -15.39
CA ALA A 197 7.29 -9.25 -14.46
C ALA A 197 7.00 -10.71 -14.83
N MET A 198 6.89 -11.00 -16.14
CA MET A 198 6.67 -12.36 -16.66
C MET A 198 7.88 -13.29 -16.51
N GLN A 199 9.08 -12.75 -16.26
CA GLN A 199 10.28 -13.56 -15.98
C GLN A 199 10.36 -14.01 -14.52
N THR A 200 9.50 -13.48 -13.64
CA THR A 200 9.46 -13.90 -12.24
C THR A 200 8.85 -15.30 -12.10
N SER A 201 9.27 -16.04 -11.09
CA SER A 201 8.71 -17.37 -10.80
C SER A 201 7.22 -17.32 -10.42
N ALA A 202 6.75 -16.19 -9.90
CA ALA A 202 5.36 -15.96 -9.54
C ALA A 202 4.43 -15.88 -10.77
N ALA A 203 4.96 -15.46 -11.92
CA ALA A 203 4.20 -15.36 -13.17
C ALA A 203 4.03 -16.71 -13.91
N ALA A 204 4.56 -17.83 -13.38
CA ALA A 204 4.49 -19.14 -14.03
C ALA A 204 3.08 -19.57 -14.50
N PRO A 205 1.98 -19.33 -13.76
CA PRO A 205 0.63 -19.65 -14.23
C PRO A 205 0.22 -18.90 -15.52
N LEU A 206 0.76 -17.70 -15.73
CA LEU A 206 0.44 -16.83 -16.87
C LEU A 206 1.09 -17.30 -18.18
N TRP A 207 2.03 -18.24 -18.09
CA TRP A 207 2.69 -18.88 -19.23
C TRP A 207 1.95 -20.14 -19.73
N ALA A 208 0.81 -20.52 -19.13
CA ALA A 208 0.07 -21.69 -19.56
C ALA A 208 -0.34 -21.59 -21.05
N PRO A 209 -0.25 -22.67 -21.84
CA PRO A 209 -0.67 -22.67 -23.24
C PRO A 209 -2.10 -22.16 -23.41
N GLY A 210 -2.32 -21.27 -24.39
CA GLY A 210 -3.62 -20.63 -24.62
C GLY A 210 -3.88 -19.38 -23.77
N SER A 211 -2.97 -19.00 -22.86
CA SER A 211 -3.06 -17.76 -22.09
C SER A 211 -2.66 -16.52 -22.89
N VAL A 212 -3.03 -15.35 -22.37
CA VAL A 212 -2.75 -14.03 -22.98
C VAL A 212 -1.27 -13.83 -23.29
N TRP A 213 -0.39 -14.10 -22.33
CA TRP A 213 1.03 -13.77 -22.47
C TRP A 213 1.75 -14.56 -23.59
N PRO A 214 1.67 -15.90 -23.67
CA PRO A 214 2.23 -16.65 -24.80
C PRO A 214 1.69 -16.20 -26.17
N LYS A 215 0.42 -15.77 -26.24
CA LYS A 215 -0.17 -15.25 -27.48
C LYS A 215 0.46 -13.92 -27.89
N LEU A 216 0.68 -13.00 -26.94
CA LEU A 216 1.37 -11.74 -27.19
C LEU A 216 2.84 -11.97 -27.60
N GLN A 217 3.55 -12.87 -26.91
CA GLN A 217 4.94 -13.22 -27.20
C GLN A 217 5.13 -13.77 -28.63
N SER A 218 4.14 -14.49 -29.15
CA SER A 218 4.15 -15.00 -30.53
C SER A 218 3.69 -13.97 -31.58
N GLY A 219 3.48 -12.71 -31.20
CA GLY A 219 2.99 -11.65 -32.08
C GLY A 219 1.49 -11.76 -32.42
N GLY A 220 0.76 -12.60 -31.70
CA GLY A 220 -0.67 -12.79 -31.88
C GLY A 220 -1.51 -11.79 -31.08
N ILE A 221 -2.75 -11.61 -31.52
CA ILE A 221 -3.76 -10.81 -30.81
C ILE A 221 -4.56 -11.75 -29.87
N PRO A 222 -4.58 -11.52 -28.56
CA PRO A 222 -5.42 -12.29 -27.63
C PRO A 222 -6.91 -12.10 -27.92
N THR A 223 -7.71 -13.15 -27.75
CA THR A 223 -9.17 -13.08 -27.93
C THR A 223 -9.85 -12.54 -26.67
N ALA A 224 -11.11 -12.11 -26.80
CA ALA A 224 -11.93 -11.70 -25.65
C ALA A 224 -12.06 -12.81 -24.60
N GLU A 225 -12.15 -14.08 -25.04
CA GLU A 225 -12.19 -15.25 -24.16
C GLU A 225 -10.91 -15.41 -23.33
N MET A 226 -9.74 -15.16 -23.94
CA MET A 226 -8.46 -15.22 -23.22
C MET A 226 -8.37 -14.13 -22.15
N TRP A 227 -8.83 -12.91 -22.45
CA TRP A 227 -8.90 -11.82 -21.47
C TRP A 227 -9.91 -12.10 -20.35
N SER A 228 -11.06 -12.69 -20.68
CA SER A 228 -12.04 -13.13 -19.68
C SER A 228 -11.45 -14.19 -18.76
N ALA A 229 -10.78 -15.21 -19.32
CA ALA A 229 -10.14 -16.26 -18.54
C ALA A 229 -9.04 -15.73 -17.61
N LEU A 230 -8.24 -14.76 -18.06
CA LEU A 230 -7.25 -14.09 -17.20
C LEU A 230 -7.92 -13.31 -16.06
N SER A 231 -9.04 -12.65 -16.34
CA SER A 231 -9.81 -11.89 -15.34
C SER A 231 -10.45 -12.81 -14.29
N ASP A 232 -10.97 -13.97 -14.73
CA ASP A 232 -11.51 -14.98 -13.82
C ASP A 232 -10.43 -15.59 -12.94
N TRP A 233 -9.29 -15.94 -13.53
CA TRP A 233 -8.12 -16.40 -12.78
C TRP A 233 -7.66 -15.36 -11.74
N TYR A 234 -7.56 -14.09 -12.13
CA TYR A 234 -7.18 -13.00 -11.21
C TYR A 234 -8.14 -12.93 -10.01
N ARG A 235 -9.45 -12.98 -10.27
CA ARG A 235 -10.46 -12.93 -9.20
C ARG A 235 -10.36 -14.14 -8.25
N GLU A 236 -10.21 -15.35 -8.78
CA GLU A 236 -10.07 -16.56 -7.96
C GLU A 236 -8.77 -16.55 -7.13
N GLU A 237 -7.66 -16.15 -7.75
CA GLU A 237 -6.37 -16.06 -7.08
C GLU A 237 -6.36 -14.94 -6.03
N SER A 238 -7.09 -13.84 -6.24
CA SER A 238 -7.21 -12.75 -5.24
C SER A 238 -7.82 -13.22 -3.93
N ILE A 239 -8.86 -14.06 -4.00
CA ILE A 239 -9.50 -14.69 -2.84
C ILE A 239 -8.54 -15.70 -2.20
N THR A 240 -7.92 -16.54 -3.04
CA THR A 240 -7.05 -17.63 -2.60
C THR A 240 -5.81 -17.08 -1.88
N SER A 241 -5.11 -16.14 -2.51
CA SER A 241 -3.96 -15.46 -1.92
C SER A 241 -4.35 -14.64 -0.70
N GLY A 242 -5.44 -13.86 -0.76
CA GLY A 242 -5.94 -13.07 0.37
C GLY A 242 -6.20 -13.91 1.63
N SER A 243 -6.68 -15.16 1.48
CA SER A 243 -6.90 -16.09 2.59
C SER A 243 -5.62 -16.56 3.28
N ARG A 244 -4.46 -16.42 2.63
CA ARG A 244 -3.14 -16.83 3.13
C ARG A 244 -2.35 -15.68 3.76
N ARG A 245 -2.93 -14.47 3.87
CA ARG A 245 -2.24 -13.32 4.47
C ARG A 245 -1.74 -13.67 5.89
N PRO A 246 -0.48 -13.35 6.23
CA PRO A 246 0.02 -13.52 7.60
C PRO A 246 -0.66 -12.57 8.58
N GLY A 247 -0.49 -12.83 9.88
CA GLY A 247 -0.85 -11.89 10.94
C GLY A 247 -2.26 -12.03 11.54
N TRP A 248 -3.08 -12.97 11.06
CA TRP A 248 -4.36 -13.30 11.70
C TRP A 248 -4.25 -14.37 12.79
N MET A 249 -3.26 -15.25 12.71
CA MET A 249 -3.04 -16.29 13.72
C MET A 249 -2.32 -15.70 14.94
N GLU A 250 -2.74 -16.08 16.15
CA GLU A 250 -2.18 -15.58 17.41
C GLU A 250 -0.67 -15.81 17.54
N ASN A 251 -0.16 -16.89 16.94
CA ASN A 251 1.26 -17.25 16.93
C ASN A 251 2.01 -16.81 15.65
N ALA A 252 1.37 -16.06 14.75
CA ALA A 252 2.04 -15.56 13.56
C ALA A 252 3.21 -14.65 13.95
N GLN A 253 4.38 -14.88 13.37
CA GLN A 253 5.54 -14.00 13.56
C GLN A 253 5.89 -13.28 12.25
N PRO A 254 6.33 -12.01 12.34
CA PRO A 254 6.86 -11.30 11.17
C PRO A 254 8.01 -12.08 10.52
N GLY A 255 8.04 -12.08 9.19
CA GLY A 255 9.08 -12.76 8.41
C GLY A 255 9.02 -14.30 8.34
N GLN A 256 8.05 -14.96 8.99
CA GLN A 256 7.84 -16.41 8.83
C GLN A 256 7.18 -16.75 7.48
N ASP A 257 7.44 -17.97 6.98
CA ASP A 257 7.25 -18.43 5.58
C ASP A 257 5.98 -17.89 4.90
N LEU A 258 6.18 -16.83 4.11
CA LEU A 258 5.16 -16.19 3.29
C LEU A 258 5.05 -16.81 1.90
N ARG A 259 5.78 -17.89 1.56
CA ARG A 259 5.95 -18.31 0.16
C ARG A 259 4.62 -18.48 -0.58
N GLY A 260 3.63 -19.10 0.07
CA GLY A 260 2.31 -19.31 -0.53
C GLY A 260 1.49 -18.03 -0.74
N TYR A 261 1.66 -17.03 0.12
CA TYR A 261 1.00 -15.72 -0.02
C TYR A 261 1.77 -14.81 -1.00
N ARG A 262 3.08 -14.63 -0.77
CA ARG A 262 3.92 -13.74 -1.56
C ARG A 262 3.96 -14.15 -3.03
N GLN A 263 4.06 -15.46 -3.32
CA GLN A 263 4.03 -15.94 -4.70
C GLN A 263 2.70 -15.62 -5.38
N GLY A 264 1.57 -15.84 -4.70
CA GLY A 264 0.26 -15.57 -5.27
C GLY A 264 -0.01 -14.06 -5.41
N PHE A 265 0.38 -13.24 -4.43
CA PHE A 265 0.36 -11.77 -4.54
C PHE A 265 1.18 -11.30 -5.75
N MET A 266 2.44 -11.73 -5.89
CA MET A 266 3.28 -11.33 -7.02
C MET A 266 2.70 -11.81 -8.36
N GLY A 267 2.07 -13.00 -8.39
CA GLY A 267 1.38 -13.51 -9.56
C GLY A 267 0.16 -12.67 -9.96
N LEU A 268 -0.62 -12.21 -8.98
CA LEU A 268 -1.72 -11.26 -9.20
C LEU A 268 -1.22 -9.95 -9.80
N ARG A 269 -0.13 -9.39 -9.25
CA ARG A 269 0.46 -8.14 -9.75
C ARG A 269 1.03 -8.29 -11.16
N ALA A 270 1.58 -9.46 -11.49
CA ALA A 270 1.98 -9.80 -12.86
C ALA A 270 0.77 -9.83 -13.80
N ALA A 271 -0.32 -10.48 -13.41
CA ALA A 271 -1.56 -10.51 -14.19
C ALA A 271 -2.20 -9.12 -14.34
N GLU A 272 -2.21 -8.31 -13.29
CA GLU A 272 -2.70 -6.94 -13.31
C GLU A 272 -1.93 -6.10 -14.34
N SER A 273 -0.60 -6.26 -14.42
CA SER A 273 0.22 -5.58 -15.43
C SER A 273 -0.14 -5.97 -16.87
N LEU A 274 -0.72 -7.17 -17.09
CA LEU A 274 -1.27 -7.59 -18.39
C LEU A 274 -2.70 -7.08 -18.61
N LEU A 275 -3.56 -7.21 -17.60
CA LEU A 275 -4.98 -6.83 -17.67
C LEU A 275 -5.16 -5.35 -17.96
N ALA A 276 -4.24 -4.50 -17.49
CA ALA A 276 -4.24 -3.07 -17.80
C ALA A 276 -4.15 -2.74 -19.31
N TRP A 277 -3.69 -3.68 -20.14
CA TRP A 277 -3.69 -3.53 -21.61
C TRP A 277 -5.04 -3.85 -22.27
N ASN A 278 -5.98 -4.44 -21.53
CA ASN A 278 -7.34 -4.67 -21.99
C ASN A 278 -8.25 -3.44 -21.75
N SER A 279 -7.67 -2.25 -21.85
CA SER A 279 -8.30 -0.94 -21.71
C SER A 279 -8.07 -0.13 -22.97
N ASP A 280 -9.03 0.74 -23.33
CA ASP A 280 -8.88 1.67 -24.46
C ASP A 280 -7.76 2.70 -24.22
N THR A 281 -7.40 2.96 -22.96
CA THR A 281 -6.40 3.96 -22.56
C THR A 281 -5.46 3.40 -21.49
N PRO A 282 -4.52 2.51 -21.85
CA PRO A 282 -3.59 1.92 -20.90
C PRO A 282 -2.69 2.98 -20.26
N SER A 283 -2.59 2.95 -18.93
CA SER A 283 -1.72 3.84 -18.15
C SER A 283 -0.35 3.20 -17.94
N ALA A 284 0.68 3.73 -18.60
CA ALA A 284 2.04 3.24 -18.43
C ALA A 284 2.53 3.30 -16.96
N PRO A 285 2.30 4.38 -16.19
CA PRO A 285 2.65 4.39 -14.76
C PRO A 285 1.97 3.29 -13.94
N ASP A 286 0.71 2.96 -14.24
CA ASP A 286 -0.02 1.88 -13.55
C ASP A 286 0.57 0.51 -13.90
N ILE A 287 0.79 0.24 -15.18
CA ILE A 287 1.38 -1.02 -15.65
C ILE A 287 2.76 -1.25 -15.01
N ILE A 288 3.62 -0.20 -14.99
CA ILE A 288 4.95 -0.28 -14.39
C ILE A 288 4.86 -0.52 -12.88
N TYR A 289 3.90 0.13 -12.19
CA TYR A 289 3.69 -0.13 -10.77
C TYR A 289 3.29 -1.59 -10.50
N SER A 290 2.34 -2.13 -11.25
CA SER A 290 1.92 -3.53 -11.08
C SER A 290 3.07 -4.50 -11.39
N ALA A 291 3.85 -4.24 -12.44
CA ALA A 291 5.06 -5.02 -12.73
C ALA A 291 6.11 -4.94 -11.60
N TYR A 292 6.34 -3.76 -11.03
CA TYR A 292 7.22 -3.59 -9.86
C TYR A 292 6.75 -4.42 -8.66
N GLN A 293 5.45 -4.39 -8.36
CA GLN A 293 4.86 -5.17 -7.27
C GLN A 293 4.90 -6.69 -7.54
N ALA A 294 5.00 -7.10 -8.81
CA ALA A 294 5.28 -8.47 -9.20
C ALA A 294 6.74 -8.89 -9.02
N GLY A 295 7.63 -7.97 -8.66
CA GLY A 295 9.07 -8.20 -8.47
C GLY A 295 9.94 -7.88 -9.69
N ALA A 296 9.42 -7.17 -10.69
CA ALA A 296 10.23 -6.69 -11.81
C ALA A 296 11.22 -5.61 -11.34
N ASP A 297 12.46 -5.68 -11.81
CA ASP A 297 13.44 -4.61 -11.62
C ASP A 297 13.18 -3.44 -12.57
N ILE A 298 12.31 -2.54 -12.15
CA ILE A 298 11.86 -1.40 -12.96
C ILE A 298 12.92 -0.31 -13.17
N ASN A 299 14.04 -0.33 -12.43
CA ASN A 299 15.11 0.65 -12.66
C ASN A 299 15.83 0.41 -14.00
N SER A 300 15.75 -0.82 -14.52
CA SER A 300 16.30 -1.19 -15.83
C SER A 300 15.44 -0.73 -17.03
N VAL A 301 14.20 -0.28 -16.77
CA VAL A 301 13.19 -0.01 -17.81
C VAL A 301 13.46 1.29 -18.58
N LEU A 302 13.91 2.35 -17.90
CA LEU A 302 14.19 3.63 -18.56
C LEU A 302 15.54 3.69 -19.28
N VAL A 303 16.49 2.84 -18.90
CA VAL A 303 17.82 2.77 -19.55
C VAL A 303 17.72 2.17 -20.96
N LEU A 304 16.71 1.34 -21.21
CA LEU A 304 16.53 0.59 -22.46
C LEU A 304 15.50 1.21 -23.43
N SER A 305 14.86 2.32 -23.01
CA SER A 305 13.88 3.05 -23.82
C SER A 305 14.42 4.34 -24.45
N ALA A 306 15.63 4.76 -24.06
CA ALA A 306 16.46 5.81 -24.68
C ALA A 306 17.23 5.27 -25.89
#